data_AF-A0A0G2HQG0-F1
#
_entry.id   AF-A0A0G2HQG0-F1
#
_cell.length_a   1.000
_cell.length_b   1.000
_cell.length_c   1.000
_cell.angle_alpha   90.00
_cell.angle_beta   90.00
_cell.angle_gamma   90.00
#
_symmetry.space_group_name_H-M   'P 1'
#
loop_
_entity.id
_entity.type
_entity.pdbx_description
1 polymer ?
#
loop_
_entity_poly.entity_id
_entity_poly.type
_entity_poly.pdbx_seq_one_letter_code
_entity_poly.pdbx_strand_id
1 'polypeptide(L)'
;MLKNIYKFISIMLCAPVTGQCLLKMMNNLPVEGDSSYELYQKEYNSIHDGLYEHTEALYRAFQQMKGPEWGHVSLSNHKLLTINFPLKVIKAATVTNHQSDKFYTLHLLDVTGVCVVPGSGFGQKEGMLHFHITFLAHGTV
;
A
#
# COMPACT_ATOMS: atom_id res chain seq x y z
N MET A 1 33.48 -1.89 -6.14
CA MET A 1 32.10 -1.46 -5.84
C MET A 1 32.06 -0.15 -5.04
N LEU A 2 32.58 -0.09 -3.81
CA LEU A 2 32.59 1.13 -2.96
C LEU A 2 33.18 2.38 -3.63
N LYS A 3 34.34 2.26 -4.31
CA LYS A 3 34.94 3.38 -5.06
C LYS A 3 34.03 3.92 -6.17
N ASN A 4 33.26 3.06 -6.83
CA ASN A 4 32.34 3.46 -7.89
C ASN A 4 31.09 4.12 -7.32
N ILE A 5 30.60 3.64 -6.16
CA ILE A 5 29.50 4.27 -5.43
C ILE A 5 29.90 5.66 -4.96
N TYR A 6 31.09 5.81 -4.35
CA TYR A 6 31.56 7.11 -3.87
C TYR A 6 31.74 8.10 -5.02
N LYS A 7 32.33 7.67 -6.14
CA LYS A 7 32.45 8.47 -7.36
C LYS A 7 31.09 8.94 -7.89
N PHE A 8 30.07 8.08 -7.83
CA PHE A 8 28.72 8.42 -8.27
C PHE A 8 28.02 9.39 -7.31
N ILE A 9 28.16 9.21 -6.01
CA ILE A 9 27.54 10.11 -5.02
C ILE A 9 28.22 11.49 -5.04
N SER A 10 29.54 11.54 -5.20
CA SER A 10 30.28 12.81 -5.19
C SER A 10 29.91 13.76 -6.33
N ILE A 11 29.33 13.25 -7.42
CA ILE A 11 28.84 14.07 -8.55
C ILE A 11 27.38 14.51 -8.39
N MET A 12 26.59 13.88 -7.51
CA MET A 12 25.17 14.18 -7.30
C MET A 12 24.90 15.21 -6.18
N LEU A 13 25.96 15.83 -5.61
CA LEU A 13 25.90 16.62 -4.37
C LEU A 13 25.35 15.79 -3.19
N CYS A 14 25.15 16.42 -2.03
CA CYS A 14 24.51 15.77 -0.88
C CYS A 14 22.98 15.92 -0.93
N ALA A 15 22.27 14.98 -0.28
CA ALA A 15 20.83 15.11 -0.06
C ALA A 15 20.51 16.36 0.80
N PRO A 16 19.30 16.95 0.69
CA PRO A 16 18.92 18.10 1.49
C PRO A 16 19.18 17.88 2.98
N VAL A 17 19.83 18.85 3.63
CA VAL A 17 20.23 18.76 5.04
C VAL A 17 19.02 18.52 5.94
N THR A 18 17.87 19.13 5.66
CA THR A 18 16.62 18.88 6.37
C THR A 18 16.20 17.41 6.33
N GLY A 19 16.36 16.73 5.19
CA GLY A 19 16.09 15.29 5.07
C GLY A 19 17.06 14.45 5.92
N GLN A 20 18.33 14.85 5.98
CA GLN A 20 19.32 14.20 6.85
C GLN A 20 18.97 14.40 8.35
N CYS A 21 18.50 15.59 8.74
CA CYS A 21 18.01 15.87 10.09
C CYS A 21 16.77 15.03 10.45
N LEU A 22 15.79 14.92 9.55
CA LEU A 22 14.61 14.08 9.74
C LEU A 22 15.00 12.61 9.96
N LEU A 23 15.91 12.07 9.14
CA LEU A 23 16.43 10.71 9.32
C LEU A 23 17.11 10.52 10.68
N LYS A 24 17.88 11.51 11.14
CA LYS A 24 18.49 11.46 12.48
C LYS A 24 17.44 11.40 13.59
N MET A 25 16.34 12.15 13.45
CA MET A 25 15.24 12.11 14.43
C MET A 25 14.49 10.78 14.41
N MET A 26 14.25 10.19 13.23
CA MET A 26 13.61 8.87 13.11
C MET A 26 14.44 7.74 13.74
N ASN A 27 15.76 7.88 13.80
CA ASN A 27 16.67 6.86 14.36
C ASN A 27 17.16 7.21 15.78
N ASN A 28 16.73 8.33 16.35
CA ASN A 28 17.14 8.79 17.68
C ASN A 28 15.90 9.22 18.47
N LEU A 29 15.03 8.25 18.70
CA LEU A 29 13.74 8.43 19.37
C LEU A 29 13.93 8.83 20.84
N PRO A 30 12.95 9.52 21.44
CA PRO A 30 12.93 9.78 22.87
C PRO A 30 13.04 8.48 23.67
N VAL A 31 13.78 8.52 24.78
CA VAL A 31 13.94 7.39 25.70
C VAL A 31 13.29 7.68 27.06
N GLU A 32 13.10 6.65 27.88
CA GLU A 32 12.56 6.84 29.23
C GLU A 32 13.37 7.88 30.01
N GLY A 33 12.66 8.88 30.56
CA GLY A 33 13.27 10.03 31.24
C GLY A 33 13.33 11.32 30.39
N ASP A 34 13.17 11.22 29.07
CA ASP A 34 13.04 12.41 28.22
C ASP A 34 11.68 13.08 28.40
N SER A 35 11.66 14.41 28.37
CA SER A 35 10.42 15.20 28.52
C SER A 35 9.32 14.87 27.52
N SER A 36 9.68 14.40 26.31
CA SER A 36 8.75 14.06 25.24
C SER A 36 8.45 12.56 25.14
N TYR A 37 9.02 11.70 26.00
CA TYR A 37 8.89 10.25 25.88
C TYR A 37 7.44 9.78 25.94
N GLU A 38 6.71 10.19 26.98
CA GLU A 38 5.31 9.76 27.17
C GLU A 38 4.40 10.24 26.03
N LEU A 39 4.59 11.48 25.57
CA LEU A 39 3.84 12.03 24.44
C LEU A 39 4.14 11.27 23.16
N TYR A 40 5.42 11.03 22.86
CA TYR A 40 5.84 10.28 21.69
C TYR A 40 5.24 8.88 21.66
N GLN A 41 5.30 8.14 22.79
CA GLN A 41 4.74 6.79 22.87
C GLN A 41 3.23 6.79 22.66
N LYS A 42 2.52 7.76 23.24
CA LYS A 42 1.08 7.92 23.05
C LYS A 42 0.73 8.16 21.58
N GLU A 43 1.40 9.11 20.93
CA GLU A 43 1.16 9.47 19.53
C GLU A 43 1.51 8.32 18.58
N TYR A 44 2.68 7.70 18.78
CA TYR A 44 3.15 6.59 17.97
C TYR A 44 2.17 5.40 18.04
N ASN A 45 1.82 4.96 19.25
CA ASN A 45 0.91 3.84 19.44
C ASN A 45 -0.48 4.17 18.91
N SER A 46 -1.00 5.38 19.13
CA SER A 46 -2.30 5.79 18.60
C SER A 46 -2.36 5.74 17.07
N ILE A 47 -1.30 6.16 16.38
CA ILE A 47 -1.22 6.09 14.91
C ILE A 47 -1.11 4.64 14.45
N HIS A 48 -0.23 3.86 15.09
CA HIS A 48 -0.05 2.45 14.78
C HIS A 48 -1.36 1.66 14.92
N ASP A 49 -2.04 1.83 16.04
CA ASP A 49 -3.28 1.11 16.35
C ASP A 49 -4.41 1.53 15.40
N GLY A 50 -4.51 2.83 15.07
CA GLY A 50 -5.45 3.30 14.05
C GLY A 50 -5.20 2.69 12.66
N LEU A 51 -3.94 2.56 12.24
CA LEU A 51 -3.58 1.89 10.98
C LEU A 51 -3.89 0.39 11.02
N TYR A 52 -3.71 -0.25 12.18
CA TYR A 52 -4.07 -1.64 12.39
C TYR A 52 -5.59 -1.85 12.32
N GLU A 53 -6.38 -0.98 12.95
CA GLU A 53 -7.84 -1.00 12.89
C GLU A 53 -8.37 -0.82 11.47
N HIS A 54 -7.87 0.17 10.72
CA HIS A 54 -8.23 0.36 9.31
C HIS A 54 -7.88 -0.87 8.46
N THR A 55 -6.71 -1.46 8.74
CA THR A 55 -6.25 -2.70 8.12
C THR A 55 -7.24 -3.83 8.38
N GLU A 56 -7.60 -4.08 9.63
CA GLU A 56 -8.52 -5.15 10.01
C GLU A 56 -9.94 -4.93 9.47
N ALA A 57 -10.45 -3.70 9.53
CA ALA A 57 -11.75 -3.35 8.99
C ALA A 57 -11.84 -3.65 7.48
N LEU A 58 -10.82 -3.22 6.71
CA LEU A 58 -10.75 -3.49 5.29
C LEU A 58 -10.67 -4.99 5.00
N TYR A 59 -9.88 -5.73 5.78
CA TYR A 59 -9.78 -7.19 5.63
C TYR A 59 -11.11 -7.90 5.87
N ARG A 60 -11.81 -7.56 6.97
CA ARG A 60 -13.13 -8.12 7.29
C ARG A 60 -14.17 -7.79 6.23
N ALA A 61 -14.14 -6.57 5.67
CA ALA A 61 -15.02 -6.19 4.57
C ALA A 61 -14.79 -7.08 3.33
N PHE A 62 -13.52 -7.34 2.98
CA PHE A 62 -13.18 -8.26 1.89
C PHE A 62 -13.64 -9.69 2.17
N GLN A 63 -13.46 -10.21 3.39
CA GLN A 63 -13.93 -11.56 3.75
C GLN A 63 -15.46 -11.73 3.61
N GLN A 64 -16.23 -10.67 3.83
CA GLN A 64 -17.69 -10.71 3.71
C GLN A 64 -18.17 -10.61 2.25
N MET A 65 -17.32 -10.15 1.32
CA MET A 65 -17.72 -10.04 -0.08
C MET A 65 -17.84 -11.41 -0.73
N LYS A 66 -19.01 -11.67 -1.33
CA LYS A 66 -19.27 -12.85 -2.15
C LYS A 66 -18.40 -12.77 -3.40
N GLY A 67 -17.38 -13.62 -3.46
CA GLY A 67 -16.36 -13.53 -4.50
C GLY A 67 -15.27 -14.59 -4.33
N PRO A 68 -14.26 -14.56 -5.21
CA PRO A 68 -13.18 -15.54 -5.25
C PRO A 68 -12.39 -15.61 -3.95
N GLU A 69 -11.70 -16.74 -3.74
CA GLU A 69 -10.83 -16.99 -2.59
C GLU A 69 -9.89 -15.80 -2.31
N TRP A 70 -10.19 -15.09 -1.23
CA TRP A 70 -9.38 -13.96 -0.77
C TRP A 70 -8.12 -14.49 -0.09
N GLY A 71 -6.95 -14.15 -0.64
CA GLY A 71 -5.65 -14.55 -0.08
C GLY A 71 -5.36 -13.93 1.30
N HIS A 72 -4.35 -14.47 1.98
CA HIS A 72 -3.88 -14.00 3.28
C HIS A 72 -3.31 -12.57 3.21
N VAL A 73 -3.65 -11.73 4.18
CA VAL A 73 -3.21 -10.33 4.25
C VAL A 73 -1.85 -10.22 4.93
N SER A 74 -0.94 -9.45 4.34
CA SER A 74 0.38 -9.10 4.89
C SER A 74 0.42 -7.62 5.27
N LEU A 75 1.02 -7.30 6.43
CA LEU A 75 1.15 -5.97 7.05
C LEU A 75 2.21 -5.08 6.36
N SER A 76 2.11 -4.93 5.04
CA SER A 76 2.84 -3.86 4.34
C SER A 76 1.87 -2.71 4.04
N ASN A 77 2.38 -1.47 3.90
CA ASN A 77 1.58 -0.29 3.54
C ASN A 77 0.74 -0.46 2.25
N HIS A 78 1.04 -1.49 1.47
CA HIS A 78 0.25 -1.95 0.34
C HIS A 78 -0.25 -3.35 0.63
N LYS A 79 -1.56 -3.52 0.73
CA LYS A 79 -2.16 -4.85 0.80
C LYS A 79 -2.34 -5.40 -0.61
N LEU A 80 -1.76 -6.57 -0.84
CA LEU A 80 -1.99 -7.36 -2.02
C LEU A 80 -3.28 -8.16 -1.81
N LEU A 81 -4.34 -7.79 -2.52
CA LEU A 81 -5.59 -8.54 -2.48
C LEU A 81 -5.74 -9.31 -3.79
N THR A 82 -5.64 -10.63 -3.70
CA THR A 82 -5.87 -11.49 -4.87
C THR A 82 -7.36 -11.63 -5.14
N ILE A 83 -7.76 -11.44 -6.40
CA ILE A 83 -9.14 -11.59 -6.85
C ILE A 83 -9.16 -12.49 -8.08
N ASN A 84 -9.73 -13.69 -7.96
CA ASN A 84 -10.06 -14.48 -9.15
C ASN A 84 -11.30 -13.86 -9.85
N PHE A 85 -11.07 -13.00 -10.82
CA PHE A 85 -12.17 -12.39 -11.55
C PHE A 85 -13.04 -13.44 -12.26
N PRO A 86 -14.38 -13.29 -12.25
CA PRO A 86 -15.25 -14.18 -12.99
C PRO A 86 -14.97 -14.05 -14.50
N LEU A 87 -15.13 -15.14 -15.25
CA LEU A 87 -14.87 -15.23 -16.70
C LEU A 87 -15.53 -14.12 -17.53
N LYS A 88 -16.65 -13.56 -17.04
CA LYS A 88 -17.34 -12.43 -17.69
C LYS A 88 -16.46 -11.17 -17.77
N VAL A 89 -15.70 -10.88 -16.71
CA VAL A 89 -14.79 -9.72 -16.66
C VAL A 89 -13.64 -9.91 -17.63
N ILE A 90 -13.09 -11.13 -17.71
CA ILE A 90 -12.01 -11.46 -18.64
C ILE A 90 -12.48 -11.24 -20.10
N LYS A 91 -13.68 -11.71 -20.44
CA LYS A 91 -14.26 -11.51 -21.78
C LYS A 91 -14.51 -10.04 -22.10
N ALA A 92 -15.05 -9.27 -21.16
CA ALA A 92 -15.31 -7.83 -21.33
C ALA A 92 -14.01 -7.03 -21.51
N ALA A 93 -12.95 -7.43 -20.81
CA ALA A 93 -11.62 -6.83 -20.94
C ALA A 93 -11.01 -7.10 -22.32
N THR A 94 -11.16 -8.33 -22.86
CA THR A 94 -10.71 -8.65 -24.23
C THR A 94 -11.39 -7.79 -25.29
N VAL A 95 -12.69 -7.54 -25.16
CA VAL A 95 -13.44 -6.69 -26.12
C VAL A 95 -12.97 -5.24 -26.10
N THR A 96 -12.58 -4.74 -24.93
CA THR A 96 -12.13 -3.35 -24.75
C THR A 96 -10.62 -3.19 -24.93
N ASN A 97 -9.90 -4.23 -25.35
CA ASN A 97 -8.43 -4.25 -25.49
C ASN A 97 -7.69 -3.82 -24.21
N HIS A 98 -8.24 -4.19 -23.05
CA HIS A 98 -7.66 -3.95 -21.72
C HIS A 98 -7.24 -5.28 -21.08
N GLN A 99 -6.23 -5.24 -20.21
CA GLN A 99 -6.00 -6.35 -19.28
C GLN A 99 -7.16 -6.41 -18.26
N SER A 100 -7.53 -7.62 -17.85
CA SER A 100 -8.71 -7.89 -17.03
C SER A 100 -8.74 -7.14 -15.70
N ASP A 101 -7.59 -7.01 -15.05
CA ASP A 101 -7.42 -6.23 -13.83
C ASP A 101 -7.62 -4.73 -14.11
N LYS A 102 -6.97 -4.17 -15.13
CA LYS A 102 -7.13 -2.76 -15.52
C LYS A 102 -8.58 -2.42 -15.87
N PHE A 103 -9.26 -3.31 -16.59
CA PHE A 103 -10.68 -3.15 -16.90
C PHE A 103 -11.52 -3.07 -15.61
N TYR A 104 -11.28 -3.98 -14.66
CA TYR A 104 -12.00 -3.98 -13.39
C TYR A 104 -11.69 -2.73 -12.56
N THR A 105 -10.42 -2.31 -12.44
CA THR A 105 -10.04 -1.15 -11.63
C THR A 105 -10.60 0.15 -12.18
N LEU A 106 -10.65 0.29 -13.51
CA LEU A 106 -11.30 1.44 -14.16
C LEU A 106 -12.81 1.44 -13.93
N HIS A 107 -13.45 0.29 -14.07
CA HIS A 107 -14.88 0.19 -13.82
C HIS A 107 -15.26 0.44 -12.35
N LEU A 108 -14.43 -0.05 -11.42
CA LEU A 108 -14.57 0.25 -9.99
C LEU A 108 -14.49 1.76 -9.74
N LEU A 109 -13.51 2.43 -10.35
CA LEU A 109 -13.35 3.88 -10.27
C LEU A 109 -14.59 4.62 -10.83
N ASP A 110 -15.09 4.22 -12.00
CA ASP A 110 -16.24 4.86 -12.64
C ASP A 110 -17.52 4.74 -11.80
N VAL A 111 -17.75 3.58 -11.16
CA VAL A 111 -18.98 3.30 -10.40
C VAL A 111 -18.92 3.83 -8.97
N THR A 112 -17.75 3.78 -8.32
CA THR A 112 -17.63 4.03 -6.88
C THR A 112 -16.78 5.25 -6.52
N GLY A 113 -16.01 5.78 -7.48
CA GLY A 113 -14.97 6.78 -7.21
C GLY A 113 -13.72 6.22 -6.52
N VAL A 114 -13.66 4.92 -6.21
CA VAL A 114 -12.52 4.30 -5.52
C VAL A 114 -11.41 3.98 -6.53
N CYS A 115 -10.28 4.65 -6.37
CA CYS A 115 -9.08 4.42 -7.18
C CYS A 115 -8.19 3.34 -6.56
N VAL A 116 -7.95 2.27 -7.31
CA VAL A 116 -7.03 1.17 -6.93
C VAL A 116 -6.04 0.89 -8.06
N VAL A 117 -4.90 0.29 -7.75
CA VAL A 117 -3.85 0.03 -8.75
C VAL A 117 -3.98 -1.41 -9.28
N PRO A 118 -4.05 -1.63 -10.62
CA PRO A 118 -4.14 -2.97 -11.18
C PRO A 118 -2.85 -3.77 -10.95
N GLY A 119 -3.00 -5.07 -10.70
CA GLY A 119 -1.89 -5.98 -10.40
C GLY A 119 -0.89 -6.18 -11.54
N SER A 120 -1.31 -5.98 -12.78
CA SER A 120 -0.44 -6.08 -13.96
C SER A 120 0.77 -5.17 -13.94
N GLY A 121 0.71 -4.05 -13.20
CA GLY A 121 1.86 -3.15 -13.00
C GLY A 121 2.96 -3.72 -12.09
N PHE A 122 2.64 -4.71 -11.25
CA PHE A 122 3.55 -5.31 -10.27
C PHE A 122 4.05 -6.71 -10.68
N GLY A 123 3.53 -7.25 -11.77
CA GLY A 123 3.72 -8.64 -12.15
C GLY A 123 2.78 -9.57 -11.37
N GLN A 124 2.21 -10.56 -12.04
CA GLN A 124 1.29 -11.51 -11.43
C GLN A 124 1.40 -12.88 -12.08
N LYS A 125 1.09 -13.93 -11.31
CA LYS A 125 1.07 -15.30 -11.82
C LYS A 125 0.01 -15.41 -12.92
N GLU A 126 0.32 -16.15 -13.98
CA GLU A 126 -0.62 -16.38 -15.07
C GLU A 126 -1.93 -17.00 -14.53
N GLY A 127 -3.07 -16.44 -14.97
CA GLY A 127 -4.40 -16.83 -14.50
C GLY A 127 -4.81 -16.26 -13.14
N MET A 128 -3.91 -15.58 -12.42
CA MET A 128 -4.18 -14.90 -11.15
C MET A 128 -4.23 -13.39 -11.38
N LEU A 129 -5.29 -12.76 -10.91
CA LEU A 129 -5.51 -11.33 -11.08
C LEU A 129 -5.66 -10.69 -9.69
N HIS A 130 -5.19 -9.46 -9.54
CA HIS A 130 -5.24 -8.76 -8.26
C HIS A 130 -5.25 -7.24 -8.46
N PHE A 131 -5.50 -6.50 -7.37
CA PHE A 131 -5.25 -5.07 -7.32
C PHE A 131 -4.68 -4.68 -5.96
N HIS A 132 -4.04 -3.52 -5.91
CA HIS A 132 -3.51 -2.94 -4.68
C HIS A 132 -4.43 -1.84 -4.19
N ILE A 133 -4.76 -1.91 -2.90
CA ILE A 133 -5.56 -0.92 -2.18
C ILE A 133 -4.81 -0.46 -0.94
N THR A 134 -4.98 0.81 -0.60
CA THR A 134 -4.41 1.41 0.61
C THR A 134 -5.44 1.45 1.74
N PHE A 135 -4.99 1.34 2.98
CA PHE A 135 -5.79 1.46 4.21
C PHE A 135 -5.54 2.78 4.94
N LEU A 136 -4.90 3.76 4.28
CA LEU A 136 -4.59 5.07 4.86
C LEU A 136 -5.81 6.00 4.91
N ALA A 137 -6.82 5.75 4.08
CA ALA A 137 -8.03 6.57 4.06
C ALA A 137 -8.86 6.29 5.32
N HIS A 138 -9.24 7.36 6.03
CA HIS A 138 -10.31 7.26 7.02
C HIS A 138 -11.62 7.02 6.26
N GLY A 139 -12.24 5.87 6.49
CA GLY A 139 -13.55 5.58 5.91
C GLY A 139 -14.56 6.62 6.42
N THR A 140 -15.00 7.51 5.54
CA THR A 140 -16.15 8.37 5.80
C THR A 140 -17.39 7.56 5.47
N VAL A 141 -18.23 7.33 6.48
CA VAL A 141 -19.60 6.82 6.30
C VAL A 141 -20.47 7.93 5.74
#